data_AF-A0A3R7C5U5-F1
#
_entry.id   AF-A0A3R7C5U5-F1
#
_cell.length_a   1.000
_cell.length_b   1.000
_cell.length_c   1.000
_cell.angle_alpha   90.00
_cell.angle_beta   90.00
_cell.angle_gamma   90.00
#
_symmetry.space_group_name_H-M   'P 1'
#
loop_
_entity.id
_entity.type
_entity.pdbx_description
1 polymer ?
#
loop_
_entity_poly.entity_id
_entity_poly.type
_entity_poly.pdbx_seq_one_letter_code
_entity_poly.pdbx_strand_id
1 'polypeptide(L)'
;MDSQHRIRWIGEMLRESLHAGASFIVFENPESEKFIQFALIGREGLICDIPTTILTGEEEERLRELMPDTSRDMETGELVSYQRWFNAEELQRAAELVETIFTRIFNLPEDYTLRCLSG
;
A
#
# COMPACT_ATOMS: atom_id res chain seq x y z
N MET A 1 11.10 7.15 -13.24
CA MET A 1 10.10 6.27 -13.88
C MET A 1 8.81 7.06 -13.99
N ASP A 2 8.06 7.00 -15.08
CA ASP A 2 6.75 7.69 -15.10
C ASP A 2 5.68 6.87 -14.34
N SER A 3 4.56 7.52 -14.04
CA SER A 3 3.45 6.95 -13.26
C SER A 3 2.90 5.65 -13.86
N GLN A 4 2.75 5.58 -15.18
CA GLN A 4 2.20 4.41 -15.86
C GLN A 4 3.16 3.22 -15.80
N HIS A 5 4.46 3.47 -15.90
CA HIS A 5 5.47 2.44 -15.69
C HIS A 5 5.49 1.93 -14.24
N ARG A 6 5.38 2.82 -13.24
CA ARG A 6 5.31 2.41 -11.82
C ARG A 6 4.08 1.55 -11.55
N ILE A 7 2.90 1.96 -12.01
CA ILE A 7 1.66 1.20 -11.81
C ILE A 7 1.80 -0.22 -12.39
N ARG A 8 2.33 -0.36 -13.61
CA ARG A 8 2.57 -1.68 -14.22
C ARG A 8 3.52 -2.52 -13.37
N TRP A 9 4.65 -1.94 -12.97
CA TRP A 9 5.64 -2.63 -12.15
C TRP A 9 5.08 -3.07 -10.79
N ILE A 10 4.33 -2.21 -10.09
CA ILE A 10 3.66 -2.54 -8.83
C ILE A 10 2.70 -3.72 -9.03
N GLY A 11 1.87 -3.68 -10.08
CA GLY A 11 0.93 -4.76 -10.40
C GLY A 11 1.62 -6.09 -10.71
N GLU A 12 2.79 -6.06 -11.36
CA GLU A 12 3.63 -7.24 -11.59
C GLU A 12 4.18 -7.80 -10.28
N MET A 13 4.75 -6.96 -9.40
CA MET A 13 5.30 -7.42 -8.12
C MET A 13 4.22 -7.99 -7.19
N LEU A 14 3.02 -7.39 -7.15
CA LEU A 14 1.86 -7.93 -6.44
C LEU A 14 1.48 -9.32 -6.97
N ARG A 15 1.42 -9.48 -8.30
CA ARG A 15 1.07 -10.74 -8.96
C ARG A 15 2.10 -11.83 -8.64
N GLU A 16 3.38 -11.52 -8.80
CA GLU A 16 4.47 -12.46 -8.54
C GLU A 16 4.48 -12.92 -7.08
N SER A 17 4.33 -11.98 -6.15
CA SER A 17 4.29 -12.29 -4.70
C SER A 17 3.10 -13.19 -4.34
N LEU A 18 1.92 -12.93 -4.91
CA LEU A 18 0.73 -13.75 -4.69
C LEU A 18 0.90 -15.16 -5.25
N HIS A 19 1.50 -15.32 -6.43
CA HIS A 19 1.77 -16.63 -7.01
C HIS A 19 2.83 -17.42 -6.25
N ALA A 20 3.86 -16.73 -5.76
CA ALA A 20 4.92 -17.30 -4.93
C ALA A 20 4.41 -17.75 -3.55
N GLY A 21 3.24 -17.27 -3.12
CA GLY A 21 2.70 -17.55 -1.79
C GLY A 21 3.45 -16.80 -0.69
N ALA A 22 3.96 -15.60 -1.01
CA ALA A 22 4.53 -14.69 -0.02
C ALA A 22 3.46 -14.36 1.04
N SER A 23 3.90 -14.05 2.26
CA SER A 23 3.01 -13.59 3.33
C SER A 23 2.75 -12.09 3.23
N PHE A 24 3.76 -11.33 2.79
CA PHE A 24 3.63 -9.89 2.62
C PHE A 24 4.51 -9.35 1.47
N ILE A 25 4.17 -8.14 1.01
CA ILE A 25 4.99 -7.32 0.11
C ILE A 25 4.91 -5.87 0.56
N VAL A 26 6.04 -5.17 0.56
CA VAL A 26 6.18 -3.76 0.96
C VAL A 26 6.72 -2.96 -0.21
N PHE A 27 6.05 -1.87 -0.52
CA PHE A 27 6.55 -0.82 -1.40
C PHE A 27 7.02 0.35 -0.54
N GLU A 28 8.30 0.70 -0.60
CA GLU A 28 8.88 1.79 0.19
C GLU A 28 9.55 2.83 -0.70
N ASN A 29 9.42 4.11 -0.34
CA ASN A 29 10.27 5.16 -0.88
C ASN A 29 11.49 5.31 0.05
N PRO A 30 12.72 4.98 -0.42
CA PRO A 30 13.91 4.95 0.44
C PRO A 30 14.35 6.33 0.93
N GLU A 31 13.71 7.41 0.47
CA GLU A 31 14.06 8.80 0.77
C GLU A 31 13.10 9.46 1.76
N SER A 32 11.92 8.87 2.05
CA SER A 32 10.86 9.54 2.83
C SER A 32 10.31 8.74 4.03
N GLU A 33 10.89 7.59 4.37
CA GLU A 33 10.38 6.65 5.39
C GLU A 33 8.93 6.17 5.14
N LYS A 34 8.32 6.56 4.01
CA LYS A 34 6.97 6.19 3.63
C LYS A 34 6.97 4.82 2.96
N PHE A 35 6.03 4.00 3.38
CA PHE A 35 5.82 2.69 2.80
C PHE A 35 4.34 2.31 2.77
N ILE A 36 4.02 1.32 1.95
CA ILE A 36 2.72 0.67 1.87
C ILE A 36 2.98 -0.81 1.94
N GLN A 37 2.34 -1.49 2.89
CA GLN A 37 2.42 -2.94 3.03
C GLN A 37 1.17 -3.58 2.45
N PHE A 38 1.34 -4.75 1.86
CA PHE A 38 0.24 -5.65 1.55
C PHE A 38 0.44 -6.97 2.30
N ALA A 39 -0.55 -7.36 3.09
CA ALA A 39 -0.64 -8.74 3.58
C ALA A 39 -1.33 -9.59 2.49
N LEU A 40 -0.67 -10.66 2.06
CA LEU A 40 -1.24 -11.56 1.04
C LEU A 40 -1.99 -12.69 1.73
N ILE A 41 -3.23 -12.92 1.29
CA ILE A 41 -4.10 -13.97 1.85
C ILE A 41 -4.17 -15.11 0.83
N GLY A 42 -3.20 -16.02 0.94
CA GLY A 42 -3.08 -17.17 0.05
C GLY A 42 -3.02 -16.74 -1.41
N ARG A 43 -3.98 -17.22 -2.22
CA ARG A 43 -4.15 -16.81 -3.63
C ARG A 43 -5.45 -16.04 -3.87
N GLU A 44 -6.15 -15.66 -2.81
CA GLU A 44 -7.50 -15.11 -2.89
C GLU A 44 -7.49 -13.59 -3.01
N GLY A 45 -6.52 -12.94 -2.37
CA GLY A 45 -6.41 -11.49 -2.39
C GLY A 45 -5.33 -10.95 -1.48
N LEU A 46 -5.43 -9.65 -1.22
CA LEU A 46 -4.44 -8.88 -0.49
C LEU A 46 -5.11 -7.72 0.26
N ILE A 47 -4.61 -7.46 1.47
CA ILE A 47 -4.99 -6.29 2.28
C ILE A 47 -3.89 -5.27 2.12
N CYS A 48 -4.20 -4.11 1.51
CA CYS A 48 -3.38 -2.91 1.61
C CYS A 48 -3.47 -2.40 3.04
N ASP A 49 -2.33 -2.19 3.71
CA ASP A 49 -2.22 -1.74 5.09
C ASP A 49 -1.23 -0.57 5.19
N ILE A 50 -1.68 0.51 5.83
CA ILE A 50 -0.91 1.74 6.02
C ILE A 50 -0.97 2.13 7.49
N PRO A 51 0.13 1.95 8.23
CA PRO A 51 0.20 2.28 9.65
C PRO A 51 -0.03 3.78 9.89
N THR A 52 -0.76 4.13 10.95
CA THR A 52 -0.97 5.53 11.34
C THR A 52 0.33 6.22 11.77
N THR A 53 1.32 5.44 12.24
CA THR A 53 2.62 5.95 12.71
C THR A 53 3.45 6.62 11.62
N ILE A 54 3.21 6.31 10.35
CA ILE A 54 3.90 6.94 9.22
C ILE A 54 3.11 8.11 8.63
N LEU A 55 1.94 8.44 9.18
CA LEU A 55 1.06 9.49 8.67
C LEU A 55 1.20 10.76 9.51
N THR A 56 1.23 11.88 8.82
CA THR A 56 0.88 13.18 9.40
C THR A 56 -0.64 13.29 9.50
N GLY A 57 -1.15 14.20 10.35
CA GLY A 57 -2.59 14.40 10.50
C GLY A 57 -3.30 14.77 9.19
N GLU A 58 -2.65 15.55 8.31
CA GLU A 58 -3.22 15.92 7.02
C GLU A 58 -3.24 14.74 6.02
N GLU A 59 -2.18 13.92 6.00
CA GLU A 59 -2.15 12.69 5.21
C GLU A 59 -3.22 11.70 5.69
N GLU A 60 -3.41 11.58 6.99
CA GLU A 60 -4.44 10.73 7.59
C GLU A 60 -5.85 11.14 7.16
N GLU A 61 -6.17 12.45 7.19
CA GLU A 61 -7.46 12.96 6.76
C GLU A 61 -7.75 12.61 5.29
N ARG A 62 -6.78 12.82 4.40
CA ARG A 62 -6.92 12.47 2.98
C ARG A 62 -6.99 10.95 2.76
N LEU A 63 -6.24 10.18 3.55
CA LEU A 63 -6.23 8.73 3.42
C LEU A 63 -7.56 8.11 3.84
N ARG A 64 -8.20 8.64 4.88
CA ARG A 64 -9.51 8.19 5.36
C ARG A 64 -10.59 8.26 4.28
N GLU A 65 -10.54 9.25 3.40
CA GLU A 65 -11.48 9.36 2.26
C GLU A 65 -11.25 8.27 1.21
N LEU A 66 -10.00 7.81 1.06
CA LEU A 66 -9.58 6.84 0.06
C LEU A 66 -9.68 5.39 0.54
N MET A 67 -9.48 5.16 1.84
CA MET A 67 -9.45 3.87 2.52
C MET A 67 -10.24 3.98 3.83
N PRO A 68 -11.57 3.70 3.81
CA PRO A 68 -12.40 3.89 4.99
C PRO A 68 -12.26 2.78 6.04
N ASP A 69 -11.74 1.61 5.64
CA ASP A 69 -11.58 0.47 6.55
C ASP A 69 -10.35 0.68 7.44
N THR A 70 -10.42 0.19 8.68
CA THR A 70 -9.39 0.44 9.69
C THR A 70 -9.11 -0.80 10.53
N SER A 71 -7.86 -0.93 10.99
CA SER A 71 -7.44 -1.88 12.02
C SER A 71 -7.21 -1.15 13.34
N ARG A 72 -7.67 -1.75 14.43
CA ARG A 72 -7.53 -1.20 15.78
C ARG A 72 -6.82 -2.19 16.68
N ASP A 73 -6.03 -1.65 17.60
CA ASP A 73 -5.44 -2.44 18.67
C ASP A 73 -6.56 -3.06 19.52
N MET A 74 -6.46 -4.36 19.81
CA MET A 74 -7.52 -5.09 20.51
C MET A 74 -7.57 -4.77 22.01
N GLU A 75 -6.48 -4.30 22.61
CA GLU A 75 -6.39 -3.99 24.03
C GLU A 75 -6.75 -2.54 24.30
N THR A 76 -6.23 -1.60 23.51
CA THR A 76 -6.41 -0.15 23.71
C THR A 76 -7.57 0.43 22.89
N GLY A 77 -7.97 -0.23 21.81
CA GLY A 77 -8.97 0.27 20.86
C GLY A 77 -8.46 1.41 19.95
N GLU A 78 -7.18 1.75 20.06
CA GLU A 78 -6.54 2.80 19.26
C GLU A 78 -6.43 2.39 17.79
N LEU A 79 -6.51 3.38 16.90
CA LEU A 79 -6.37 3.16 15.46
C LEU A 79 -4.91 2.88 15.10
N VAL A 80 -4.65 1.70 14.52
CA VAL A 80 -3.30 1.23 14.18
C VAL A 80 -2.99 1.44 12.70
N SER A 81 -3.95 1.15 11.82
CA SER A 81 -3.75 1.31 10.38
C SER A 81 -5.06 1.55 9.62
N TYR A 82 -4.91 2.12 8.44
CA TYR A 82 -5.95 2.17 7.42
C TYR A 82 -5.75 1.00 6.47
N GLN A 83 -6.86 0.34 6.12
CA GLN A 83 -6.85 -0.89 5.36
C GLN A 83 -7.76 -0.82 4.13
N ARG A 84 -7.45 -1.67 3.14
CA ARG A 84 -8.33 -1.92 2.00
C ARG A 84 -8.09 -3.30 1.42
N TRP A 85 -9.16 -4.08 1.32
CA TRP A 85 -9.12 -5.40 0.68
C TRP A 85 -9.18 -5.29 -0.84
N PHE A 86 -8.43 -6.16 -1.51
CA PHE A 86 -8.47 -6.38 -2.94
C PHE A 86 -8.48 -7.88 -3.23
N ASN A 87 -9.34 -8.31 -4.15
CA ASN A 87 -9.29 -9.67 -4.66
C ASN A 87 -8.10 -9.85 -5.63
N ALA A 88 -7.70 -11.10 -5.87
CA ALA A 88 -6.60 -11.43 -6.78
C ALA A 88 -6.78 -10.93 -8.23
N GLU A 89 -8.01 -10.62 -8.66
CA GLU A 89 -8.30 -10.05 -9.98
C GLU A 89 -8.13 -8.53 -10.02
N GLU A 90 -8.03 -7.88 -8.86
CA GLU A 90 -8.03 -6.42 -8.71
C GLU A 90 -6.61 -5.83 -8.54
N LEU A 91 -5.56 -6.57 -8.91
CA LEU A 91 -4.16 -6.14 -8.73
C LEU A 91 -3.86 -4.81 -9.41
N GLN A 92 -4.49 -4.53 -10.55
CA GLN A 92 -4.34 -3.26 -11.25
C GLN A 92 -4.88 -2.09 -10.40
N ARG A 93 -6.04 -2.27 -9.74
CA ARG A 93 -6.61 -1.25 -8.86
C ARG A 93 -5.77 -1.08 -7.59
N ALA A 94 -5.20 -2.16 -7.08
CA ALA A 94 -4.27 -2.10 -5.95
C ALA A 94 -3.00 -1.31 -6.32
N ALA A 95 -2.47 -1.52 -7.53
CA ALA A 95 -1.31 -0.77 -8.03
C ALA A 95 -1.60 0.72 -8.25
N GLU A 96 -2.77 1.07 -8.79
CA GLU A 96 -3.24 2.45 -8.93
C GLU A 96 -3.43 3.14 -7.57
N LEU A 97 -3.88 2.39 -6.57
CA LEU A 97 -4.00 2.89 -5.21
C LEU A 97 -2.62 3.25 -4.64
N VAL A 98 -1.61 2.37 -4.81
CA VAL A 98 -0.23 2.62 -4.36
C VAL A 98 0.31 3.92 -4.95
N GLU A 99 0.19 4.10 -6.27
CA GLU A 99 0.63 5.34 -6.94
C GLU A 99 -0.14 6.57 -6.42
N THR A 100 -1.45 6.43 -6.20
CA THR A 100 -2.29 7.50 -5.65
C THR A 100 -1.84 7.90 -4.24
N ILE A 101 -1.52 6.93 -3.40
CA ILE A 101 -1.06 7.19 -2.03
C ILE A 101 0.30 7.90 -2.07
N PHE A 102 1.29 7.37 -2.79
CA PHE A 102 2.61 7.99 -2.85
C PHE A 102 2.57 9.42 -3.42
N THR A 103 1.77 9.66 -4.46
CA THR A 103 1.75 10.97 -5.12
C THR A 103 0.79 11.98 -4.49
N ARG A 104 -0.39 11.56 -4.02
CA ARG A 104 -1.44 12.48 -3.54
C ARG A 104 -1.56 12.54 -2.03
N ILE A 105 -1.22 11.45 -1.33
CA ILE A 105 -1.23 11.42 0.13
C ILE A 105 0.14 11.86 0.61
N PHE A 106 1.19 11.09 0.30
CA PHE A 106 2.57 11.39 0.72
C PHE A 106 3.23 12.53 -0.06
N ASN A 107 2.55 13.06 -1.09
CA ASN A 107 3.00 14.22 -1.86
C ASN A 107 4.43 14.08 -2.42
N LEU A 108 4.80 12.86 -2.83
CA LEU A 108 6.10 12.61 -3.44
C LEU A 108 6.15 13.20 -4.87
N PRO A 109 7.33 13.67 -5.31
CA PRO A 109 7.50 14.22 -6.65
C PRO A 109 7.27 13.16 -7.72
N GLU A 110 6.90 13.53 -8.94
CA GLU A 110 6.53 12.58 -10.00
C GLU A 110 7.63 11.56 -10.34
N ASP A 111 8.90 11.89 -10.10
CA ASP A 111 10.07 11.07 -10.40
C ASP A 111 10.56 10.24 -9.20
N TYR A 112 9.78 10.15 -8.12
CA TYR A 112 10.14 9.41 -6.92
C TYR A 112 10.54 7.95 -7.21
N THR A 113 11.50 7.47 -6.43
CA THR A 113 11.99 6.09 -6.47
C THR A 113 11.14 5.19 -5.60
N LEU A 114 10.92 3.95 -6.01
CA LEU A 114 10.21 2.94 -5.23
C LEU A 114 11.04 1.66 -5.16
N ARG A 115 11.12 1.06 -3.97
CA ARG A 115 11.72 -0.27 -3.74
C ARG A 115 10.62 -1.24 -3.33
N CYS A 116 10.77 -2.49 -3.74
CA CYS A 116 9.91 -3.60 -3.34
C CYS A 116 10.69 -4.57 -2.44
N LEU A 117 10.07 -4.98 -1.34
CA LEU A 117 10.54 -6.02 -0.43
C LEU A 117 9.42 -7.05 -0.26
N SER A 118 9.72 -8.35 -0.31
CA SER A 118 8.72 -9.41 -0.10
C SER A 118 9.27 -10.51 0.81
N GLY A 119 8.37 -11.19 1.54
CA GLY A 119 8.72 -12.22 2.51
C GLY A 119 7.60 -13.23 2.74
#